data_AF-E8JNI5-F1
#
_entry.id   AF-E8JNI5-F1
#
_cell.length_a   1.000
_cell.length_b   1.000
_cell.length_c   1.000
_cell.angle_alpha   90.00
_cell.angle_beta   90.00
_cell.angle_gamma   90.00
#
_symmetry.space_group_name_H-M   'P 1'
#
loop_
_entity.id
_entity.type
_entity.pdbx_description
1 polymer ?
#
loop_
_entity_poly.entity_id
_entity_poly.type
_entity_poly.pdbx_seq_one_letter_code
_entity_poly.pdbx_strand_id
1 'polypeptide(L)'
;MPGAFLASYFYRLTRKVSMSWFGEFLGTGMIGSFILAPVMVWFWTYSANGDSELLVKASQAQSLFLFTPRFVLATLIGGAIAMLVLRGLRYSTSFMNLVRLYEVKEIERER
;
A
#
# COMPACT_ATOMS: atom_id res chain seq x y z
N MET A 1 8.41 0.25 -2.11
CA MET A 1 7.04 -0.32 -2.10
C MET A 1 6.23 0.38 -3.18
N PRO A 2 5.66 -0.34 -4.16
CA PRO A 2 4.85 0.26 -5.25
C PRO A 2 3.68 1.10 -4.74
N GLY A 3 3.04 0.69 -3.63
CA GLY A 3 1.96 1.44 -2.98
C GLY A 3 2.40 2.81 -2.49
N ALA A 4 3.49 2.94 -1.73
CA ALA A 4 3.97 4.23 -1.25
C ALA A 4 4.31 5.22 -2.37
N PHE A 5 4.79 4.71 -3.51
CA PHE A 5 5.03 5.51 -4.71
C PHE A 5 3.72 6.00 -5.34
N LEU A 6 2.74 5.10 -5.54
CA LEU A 6 1.42 5.48 -6.05
C LEU A 6 0.65 6.41 -5.08
N ALA A 7 0.74 6.17 -3.78
CA ALA A 7 0.13 6.99 -2.74
C ALA A 7 0.67 8.42 -2.77
N SER A 8 1.98 8.57 -2.95
CA SER A 8 2.61 9.89 -3.09
C SER A 8 2.27 10.55 -4.43
N TYR A 9 2.20 9.77 -5.51
CA TYR A 9 1.82 10.26 -6.85
C TYR A 9 0.38 10.79 -6.88
N PHE A 10 -0.58 10.01 -6.37
CA PHE A 10 -1.99 10.42 -6.30
C PHE A 10 -2.21 11.57 -5.31
N TYR A 11 -1.46 11.63 -4.20
CA TYR A 11 -1.51 12.75 -3.29
C TYR A 11 -1.02 14.05 -3.95
N ARG A 12 0.05 13.98 -4.75
CA ARG A 12 0.57 15.16 -5.47
C ARG A 12 -0.42 15.68 -6.52
N LEU A 13 -1.17 14.80 -7.17
CA LEU A 13 -2.16 15.17 -8.19
C LEU A 13 -3.45 15.77 -7.63
N THR A 14 -3.91 15.28 -6.47
CA THR A 14 -5.24 15.66 -5.94
C THR A 14 -5.20 16.44 -4.64
N ARG A 15 -4.04 16.50 -3.96
CA ARG A 15 -3.84 17.03 -2.61
C ARG A 15 -4.83 16.46 -1.57
N LYS A 16 -5.46 15.29 -1.86
CA LYS A 16 -6.46 14.63 -1.01
C LYS A 16 -5.87 13.39 -0.36
N VAL A 17 -6.00 13.30 0.97
CA VAL A 17 -5.54 12.15 1.77
C VAL A 17 -6.25 10.85 1.35
N SER A 18 -7.54 10.92 0.98
CA SER A 18 -8.29 9.76 0.49
C SER A 18 -7.70 9.18 -0.81
N MET A 19 -7.17 10.03 -1.68
CA MET A 19 -6.54 9.60 -2.93
C MET A 19 -5.18 8.96 -2.68
N SER A 20 -4.45 9.42 -1.66
CA SER A 20 -3.21 8.79 -1.21
C SER A 20 -3.47 7.37 -0.69
N TRP A 21 -4.51 7.22 0.14
CA TRP A 21 -4.94 5.92 0.63
C TRP A 21 -5.38 4.98 -0.51
N PHE A 22 -6.07 5.49 -1.52
CA PHE A 22 -6.44 4.72 -2.71
C PHE A 22 -5.21 4.25 -3.51
N GLY A 23 -4.17 5.09 -3.61
CA GLY A 23 -2.89 4.71 -4.22
C GLY A 23 -2.17 3.59 -3.45
N GLU A 24 -2.22 3.62 -2.11
CA GLU A 24 -1.69 2.56 -1.25
C GLU A 24 -2.47 1.25 -1.47
N PHE A 25 -3.80 1.32 -1.52
CA PHE A 25 -4.67 0.18 -1.79
C PHE A 25 -4.41 -0.45 -3.17
N LEU A 26 -4.32 0.36 -4.22
CA LEU A 26 -4.02 -0.12 -5.56
C LEU A 26 -2.60 -0.68 -5.67
N GLY A 27 -1.59 0.04 -5.17
CA GLY A 27 -0.20 -0.33 -5.36
C GLY A 27 0.27 -1.46 -4.45
N THR A 28 -0.10 -1.46 -3.17
CA THR A 28 0.26 -2.54 -2.23
C THR A 28 -0.74 -3.69 -2.27
N GLY A 29 -2.05 -3.37 -2.36
CA GLY A 29 -3.11 -4.37 -2.33
C GLY A 29 -3.26 -5.13 -3.66
N MET A 30 -3.50 -4.42 -4.76
CA MET A 30 -3.72 -5.09 -6.06
C MET A 30 -2.43 -5.43 -6.79
N ILE A 31 -1.60 -4.42 -7.10
CA ILE A 31 -0.36 -4.61 -7.87
C ILE A 31 0.64 -5.43 -7.06
N GLY A 32 0.80 -5.11 -5.77
CA GLY A 32 1.67 -5.85 -4.85
C GLY A 32 1.29 -7.33 -4.78
N SER A 33 0.01 -7.65 -4.57
CA SER A 33 -0.44 -9.05 -4.53
C SER A 33 -0.25 -9.78 -5.86
N PHE A 34 -0.53 -9.10 -6.98
CA PHE A 34 -0.39 -9.70 -8.31
C PHE A 34 1.06 -10.03 -8.66
N ILE A 35 2.03 -9.21 -8.24
CA ILE A 35 3.46 -9.46 -8.44
C ILE A 35 4.00 -10.47 -7.41
N LEU A 36 3.51 -10.45 -6.17
CA LEU A 36 3.95 -11.38 -5.12
C LEU A 36 3.49 -12.82 -5.36
N ALA A 37 2.31 -13.02 -5.97
CA ALA A 37 1.79 -14.36 -6.27
C ALA A 37 2.74 -15.23 -7.13
N PRO A 38 3.24 -14.78 -8.30
CA PRO A 38 4.19 -15.57 -9.09
C PRO A 38 5.58 -15.65 -8.44
N VAL A 39 6.01 -14.62 -7.69
CA VAL A 39 7.29 -14.64 -6.97
C VAL A 39 7.29 -15.70 -5.88
N MET A 40 6.20 -15.82 -5.11
CA MET A 40 6.02 -16.87 -4.10
C MET A 40 6.07 -18.27 -4.71
N VAL A 41 5.39 -18.45 -5.85
CA VAL A 41 5.38 -19.74 -6.56
C VAL A 41 6.77 -20.07 -7.08
N TRP A 42 7.49 -19.10 -7.64
CA TRP A 42 8.86 -19.29 -8.08
C TRP A 42 9.77 -19.67 -6.90
N PHE A 43 9.71 -18.94 -5.78
CA PHE A 43 10.48 -19.27 -4.59
C PHE A 43 10.18 -20.67 -4.06
N TRP A 44 8.91 -21.07 -4.03
CA TRP A 44 8.51 -22.40 -3.56
C TRP A 44 8.98 -23.51 -4.51
N THR A 45 8.92 -23.28 -5.81
CA THR A 45 9.37 -24.24 -6.84
C THR A 45 10.90 -24.41 -6.79
N TYR A 46 11.64 -23.31 -6.63
CA TYR A 46 13.11 -23.33 -6.58
C TYR A 46 13.65 -23.85 -5.25
N SER A 47 12.95 -23.57 -4.13
CA SER A 47 13.36 -24.02 -2.80
C SER A 47 12.97 -25.47 -2.49
N ALA A 48 12.00 -26.06 -3.20
CA ALA A 48 11.46 -27.37 -2.87
C ALA A 48 11.96 -28.54 -3.74
N ASN A 49 12.83 -28.33 -4.75
CA ASN A 49 13.38 -29.41 -5.61
C ASN A 49 12.33 -30.46 -6.07
N GLY A 50 11.11 -30.04 -6.39
CA GLY A 50 9.98 -30.95 -6.58
C GLY A 50 9.34 -30.81 -7.96
N ASP A 51 9.66 -31.73 -8.86
CA ASP A 51 9.09 -31.92 -10.20
C ASP A 51 7.59 -32.32 -10.20
N SER A 52 6.75 -31.56 -9.51
CA SER A 52 5.32 -31.82 -9.47
C SER A 52 4.53 -30.56 -9.82
N GLU A 53 4.14 -30.48 -11.09
CA GLU A 53 3.23 -29.47 -11.67
C GLU A 53 1.96 -29.24 -10.81
N LEU A 54 1.53 -30.29 -10.09
CA LEU A 54 0.44 -30.27 -9.11
C LEU A 54 0.74 -29.42 -7.86
N LEU A 55 1.96 -29.46 -7.31
CA LEU A 55 2.35 -28.63 -6.16
C LEU A 55 2.51 -27.16 -6.57
N VAL A 56 2.98 -26.90 -7.80
CA VAL A 56 3.06 -25.54 -8.36
C VAL A 56 1.66 -24.95 -8.55
N LYS A 57 0.72 -25.72 -9.11
CA LYS A 57 -0.68 -25.28 -9.31
C LYS A 57 -1.45 -25.13 -7.99
N ALA A 58 -1.24 -26.03 -7.03
CA ALA A 58 -1.81 -25.89 -5.69
C ALA A 58 -1.25 -24.67 -4.95
N SER A 59 0.06 -24.41 -5.05
CA SER A 59 0.69 -23.23 -4.46
C SER A 59 0.27 -21.92 -5.14
N GLN A 60 0.04 -21.92 -6.46
CA GLN A 60 -0.49 -20.78 -7.22
C GLN A 60 -1.93 -20.46 -6.80
N ALA A 61 -2.80 -21.47 -6.74
CA ALA A 61 -4.19 -21.27 -6.35
C ALA A 61 -4.29 -20.82 -4.88
N GLN A 62 -3.50 -21.42 -4.00
CA GLN A 62 -3.44 -21.06 -2.58
C GLN A 62 -2.86 -19.65 -2.38
N SER A 63 -1.83 -19.26 -3.13
CA SER A 63 -1.28 -17.92 -3.06
C SER A 63 -2.26 -16.88 -3.61
N LEU A 64 -2.88 -17.08 -4.77
CA LEU A 64 -3.83 -16.07 -5.25
C LEU A 64 -5.11 -15.96 -4.40
N PHE A 65 -5.73 -17.08 -4.00
CA PHE A 65 -7.00 -17.04 -3.28
C PHE A 65 -6.87 -16.72 -1.79
N LEU A 66 -5.76 -17.07 -1.12
CA LEU A 66 -5.58 -16.75 0.31
C LEU A 66 -4.71 -15.50 0.52
N PHE A 67 -3.73 -15.24 -0.35
CA PHE A 67 -2.78 -14.14 -0.15
C PHE A 67 -3.38 -12.80 -0.59
N THR A 68 -4.08 -12.77 -1.73
CA THR A 68 -4.72 -11.54 -2.25
C THR A 68 -5.74 -10.94 -1.29
N PRO A 69 -6.73 -11.68 -0.78
CA PRO A 69 -7.66 -11.10 0.19
C PRO A 69 -6.96 -10.69 1.49
N ARG A 70 -5.93 -11.41 1.95
CA ARG A 70 -5.16 -10.98 3.14
C ARG A 70 -4.43 -9.66 2.93
N PHE A 71 -3.83 -9.47 1.76
CA PHE A 71 -3.18 -8.21 1.39
C PHE A 71 -4.17 -7.05 1.28
N VAL A 72 -5.32 -7.30 0.63
CA VAL A 72 -6.42 -6.33 0.49
C VAL A 72 -7.00 -5.95 1.87
N LEU A 73 -7.18 -6.93 2.76
CA LEU A 73 -7.67 -6.69 4.13
C LEU A 73 -6.62 -5.94 4.96
N ALA A 74 -5.33 -6.29 4.83
CA ALA A 74 -4.25 -5.60 5.52
C ALA A 74 -4.16 -4.12 5.11
N THR A 75 -4.29 -3.81 3.82
CA THR A 75 -4.29 -2.42 3.32
C THR A 75 -5.55 -1.65 3.74
N LEU A 76 -6.71 -2.31 3.80
CA LEU A 76 -7.94 -1.73 4.35
C LEU A 76 -7.81 -1.37 5.82
N ILE A 77 -7.34 -2.31 6.66
CA ILE A 77 -7.19 -2.11 8.10
C ILE A 77 -6.09 -1.08 8.40
N GLY A 78 -4.91 -1.22 7.78
CA GLY A 78 -3.82 -0.27 7.92
C GLY A 78 -4.23 1.14 7.50
N GLY A 79 -5.03 1.23 6.43
CA GLY A 79 -5.68 2.45 5.98
C GLY A 79 -6.63 3.11 6.97
N ALA A 80 -7.55 2.31 7.52
CA ALA A 80 -8.50 2.79 8.53
C ALA A 80 -7.76 3.31 9.78
N ILE A 81 -6.75 2.57 10.25
CA ILE A 81 -5.91 2.99 11.37
C ILE A 81 -5.17 4.28 11.04
N ALA A 82 -4.57 4.40 9.85
CA ALA A 82 -3.88 5.61 9.42
C ALA A 82 -4.81 6.84 9.43
N MET A 83 -6.06 6.70 8.98
CA MET A 83 -7.04 7.79 9.04
C MET A 83 -7.42 8.18 10.47
N LEU A 84 -7.57 7.19 11.38
CA LEU A 84 -7.84 7.46 12.80
C LEU A 84 -6.67 8.18 13.46
N VAL A 85 -5.44 7.73 13.21
CA VAL A 85 -4.22 8.36 13.71
C VAL A 85 -4.11 9.79 13.16
N LEU A 86 -4.38 10.01 11.87
CA LEU A 86 -4.34 11.33 11.27
C LEU A 86 -5.39 12.28 11.88
N ARG A 87 -6.61 11.79 12.15
CA ARG A 87 -7.63 12.56 12.86
C ARG A 87 -7.17 12.92 14.28
N GLY A 88 -6.55 11.98 15.00
CA GLY A 88 -5.96 12.24 16.32
C GLY A 88 -4.85 13.29 16.27
N LEU A 89 -3.95 13.21 15.30
CA LEU A 89 -2.85 14.17 15.11
C LEU A 89 -3.35 15.60 14.84
N ARG A 90 -4.50 15.76 14.18
CA ARG A 90 -5.09 17.08 13.95
C ARG A 90 -5.57 17.79 15.23
N TYR A 91 -5.76 17.05 16.33
CA TYR A 91 -6.05 17.66 17.64
C TYR A 91 -4.77 18.14 18.35
N SER A 92 -3.59 17.73 17.90
CA SER A 92 -2.32 18.19 18.46
C SER A 92 -1.92 19.55 17.89
N THR A 93 -1.77 20.54 18.78
CA THR A 93 -1.35 21.91 18.44
C THR A 93 0.00 21.93 17.72
N SER A 94 0.95 21.08 18.16
CA SER A 94 2.29 20.98 17.56
C SER A 94 2.24 20.51 16.11
N PHE A 95 1.35 19.57 15.79
CA PHE A 95 1.19 19.08 14.42
C PHE A 95 0.55 20.12 13.51
N MET A 96 -0.48 20.82 13.99
CA MET A 96 -1.13 21.89 13.22
C MET A 96 -0.18 23.06 12.89
N ASN A 97 0.72 23.39 13.81
CA ASN A 97 1.75 24.42 13.57
C ASN A 97 2.72 23.98 12.47
N LEU A 98 3.14 22.71 12.46
CA LEU A 98 4.01 22.16 11.41
C LEU A 98 3.35 22.14 10.04
N VAL A 99 2.08 21.73 9.98
CA VAL A 99 1.30 21.75 8.72
C VAL A 99 1.23 23.16 8.16
N ARG A 100 0.90 24.16 9.00
CA ARG A 100 0.82 25.57 8.59
C ARG A 100 2.16 26.09 8.06
N LEU A 101 3.28 25.75 8.72
CA LEU A 101 4.62 26.17 8.28
C LEU A 101 4.97 25.60 6.90
N TYR A 102 4.62 24.34 6.64
CA TYR A 102 4.84 23.71 5.33
C TYR A 102 3.96 24.32 4.24
N GLU A 103 2.70 24.62 4.55
CA GLU A 103 1.75 25.22 3.61
C GLU A 103 2.20 26.62 3.16
N VAL A 104 2.68 27.45 4.11
CA VAL A 104 3.24 28.78 3.80
C VAL A 104 4.47 28.67 2.90
N LYS A 105 5.39 27.74 3.20
CA LYS A 105 6.60 27.49 2.40
C LYS A 105 6.30 27.00 0.99
N GLU A 106 5.22 26.27 0.79
CA GLU A 106 4.81 25.79 -0.53
C GLU A 106 4.27 26.95 -1.38
N ILE A 107 3.44 27.83 -0.80
CA ILE A 107 2.95 29.05 -1.46
C ILE A 107 4.09 29.98 -1.87
N GLU A 108 5.12 30.15 -1.02
CA GLU A 108 6.31 30.96 -1.37
C GLU A 108 7.16 30.34 -2.49
N ARG A 109 7.10 29.03 -2.69
CA ARG A 109 7.85 28.34 -3.74
C ARG A 109 7.12 28.33 -5.09
N GLU A 110 5.81 28.55 -5.09
CA GLU A 110 4.96 28.65 -6.28
C GLU A 110 4.79 30.10 -6.79
N ARG A 111 5.29 31.12 -6.07
CA ARG A 111 5.41 32.51 -6.53
C ARG A 111 6.78 32.79 -7.13
#